data_AF-A0A1G1HD36-F1
#
_entry.id   AF-A0A1G1HD36-F1
#
_cell.length_a   1.000
_cell.length_b   1.000
_cell.length_c   1.000
_cell.angle_alpha   90.00
_cell.angle_beta   90.00
_cell.angle_gamma   90.00
#
_symmetry.space_group_name_H-M   'P 1'
#
loop_
_entity.id
_entity.type
_entity.pdbx_description
1 polymer ?
#
loop_
_entity_poly.entity_id
_entity_poly.type
_entity_poly.pdbx_seq_one_letter_code
_entity_poly.pdbx_strand_id
1 'polypeptide(L)'
;MKKHGMGFFLGVFAVMLFTGSIAAGQDRTVPKDESLRRGETRATLDPNLFKDAGVKKAYQAAKDIPWVLDSIYCYCFCDVSFKHKSLLSCYVDDHASM
;
A
#
# COMPACT_ATOMS: atom_id res chain seq x y z
N MET A 1 -43.84 -43.05 16.40
CA MET A 1 -42.41 -42.88 16.73
C MET A 1 -41.55 -43.05 15.47
N LYS A 2 -41.14 -41.95 14.80
CA LYS A 2 -40.13 -42.03 13.73
C LYS A 2 -39.38 -40.70 13.51
N LYS A 3 -38.36 -40.50 14.35
CA LYS A 3 -36.98 -40.04 14.12
C LYS A 3 -36.63 -38.87 13.16
N HIS A 4 -37.54 -38.07 12.64
CA HIS A 4 -37.17 -37.03 11.65
C HIS A 4 -36.78 -35.65 12.23
N GLY A 5 -36.75 -35.46 13.55
CA GLY A 5 -36.51 -34.14 14.16
C GLY A 5 -35.08 -33.84 14.62
N MET A 6 -34.19 -34.83 14.74
CA MET A 6 -32.91 -34.63 15.46
C MET A 6 -31.72 -34.33 14.53
N GLY A 7 -31.72 -34.84 13.29
CA GLY A 7 -30.59 -34.68 12.36
C GLY A 7 -30.51 -33.31 11.69
N PHE A 8 -31.65 -32.62 11.54
CA PHE A 8 -31.69 -31.32 10.85
C PHE A 8 -31.18 -30.18 11.76
N PHE A 9 -31.50 -30.20 13.04
CA PHE A 9 -31.04 -29.19 14.00
C PHE A 9 -29.53 -29.31 14.34
N LEU A 10 -28.97 -30.52 14.31
CA LEU A 10 -27.53 -30.75 14.50
C LEU A 10 -26.68 -30.29 13.30
N GLY A 11 -27.22 -30.33 12.08
CA GLY A 11 -26.53 -29.87 10.87
C GLY A 11 -26.40 -28.34 10.81
N VAL A 12 -27.42 -27.60 11.25
CA VAL A 12 -27.43 -26.14 11.22
C VAL A 12 -26.52 -25.54 12.30
N PHE A 13 -26.41 -26.19 13.47
CA PHE A 13 -25.53 -25.74 14.55
C PHE A 13 -24.03 -25.92 14.22
N ALA A 14 -23.68 -26.95 13.43
CA ALA A 14 -22.30 -27.19 13.01
C ALA A 14 -21.78 -26.15 12.00
N VAL A 15 -22.67 -25.56 11.19
CA VAL A 15 -22.29 -24.51 10.22
C VAL A 15 -22.03 -23.15 10.89
N MET A 16 -22.71 -22.84 12.01
CA MET A 16 -22.49 -21.60 12.75
C MET A 16 -21.17 -21.56 13.55
N LEU A 17 -20.51 -22.70 13.78
CA LEU A 17 -19.23 -22.75 14.49
C LEU A 17 -18.01 -22.57 13.57
N PHE A 18 -18.20 -22.54 12.24
CA PHE A 18 -17.10 -22.39 11.27
C PHE A 18 -16.92 -20.95 10.73
N THR A 19 -17.81 -20.01 11.05
CA THR A 19 -17.73 -18.62 10.55
C THR A 19 -16.88 -17.69 11.43
N GLY A 20 -16.36 -18.17 12.55
CA GLY A 20 -15.70 -17.36 13.59
C GLY A 20 -14.22 -17.01 13.36
N SER A 21 -13.58 -17.46 12.28
CA SER A 21 -12.13 -17.29 12.08
C SER A 21 -11.78 -16.51 10.81
N ILE A 22 -12.48 -15.42 10.54
CA ILE A 22 -11.86 -14.32 9.80
C ILE A 22 -11.04 -13.55 10.82
N ALA A 23 -9.82 -14.05 11.07
CA ALA A 23 -8.83 -13.32 11.83
C ALA A 23 -8.68 -11.95 11.17
N ALA A 24 -9.09 -10.90 11.89
CA ALA A 24 -8.77 -9.52 11.56
C ALA A 24 -7.30 -9.49 11.11
N GLY A 25 -7.08 -8.99 9.90
CA GLY A 25 -5.76 -9.01 9.25
C GLY A 25 -4.71 -8.58 10.26
N GLN A 26 -3.80 -9.50 10.61
CA GLN A 26 -2.75 -9.22 11.56
C GLN A 26 -1.89 -8.12 10.94
N ASP A 27 -1.96 -6.92 11.50
CA ASP A 27 -0.96 -5.87 11.31
C ASP A 27 0.36 -6.39 11.88
N ARG A 28 1.08 -7.16 11.07
CA ARG A 28 2.44 -7.57 11.40
C ARG A 28 3.28 -6.32 11.20
N THR A 29 3.87 -5.83 12.29
CA THR A 29 4.90 -4.79 12.24
C THR A 29 6.12 -5.35 11.49
N VAL A 30 6.08 -5.30 10.15
CA VAL A 30 7.21 -5.63 9.30
C VAL A 30 8.24 -4.52 9.49
N PRO A 31 9.47 -4.83 9.95
CA PRO A 31 10.53 -3.84 10.04
C PRO A 31 10.72 -3.15 8.68
N LYS A 32 10.92 -1.83 8.68
CA LYS A 32 11.25 -1.10 7.46
C LYS A 32 12.64 -1.55 7.00
N ASP A 33 12.70 -2.40 5.98
CA ASP A 33 13.93 -2.76 5.30
C ASP A 33 14.38 -1.58 4.43
N GLU A 34 15.48 -0.94 4.83
CA GLU A 34 16.06 0.18 4.11
C GLU A 34 17.21 -0.23 3.18
N SER A 35 17.57 -1.53 3.12
CA SER A 35 18.70 -2.02 2.32
C SER A 35 18.56 -1.77 0.80
N LEU A 36 17.32 -1.61 0.33
CA LEU A 36 17.00 -1.34 -1.07
C LEU A 36 16.98 0.15 -1.43
N ARG A 37 17.15 1.05 -0.46
CA ARG A 37 17.07 2.50 -0.70
C ARG A 37 18.15 2.98 -1.66
N ARG A 38 17.78 3.89 -2.56
CA ARG A 38 18.67 4.45 -3.59
C ARG A 38 19.16 5.87 -3.26
N GLY A 39 18.80 6.41 -2.10
CA GLY A 39 19.47 7.58 -1.52
C GLY A 39 18.87 8.94 -1.91
N GLU A 40 17.59 9.01 -2.26
CA GLU A 40 16.84 10.26 -2.24
C GLU A 40 16.46 10.63 -0.79
N THR A 41 16.76 11.86 -0.40
CA THR A 41 16.57 12.36 0.98
C THR A 41 15.76 13.64 1.02
N ARG A 42 15.47 14.25 -0.14
CA ARG A 42 14.64 15.44 -0.22
C ARG A 42 13.19 15.11 0.10
N ALA A 43 12.47 16.10 0.63
CA ALA A 43 11.03 16.01 0.84
C ALA A 43 10.30 16.06 -0.52
N THR A 44 9.17 15.36 -0.61
CA THR A 44 8.26 15.46 -1.75
C THR A 44 7.61 16.83 -1.80
N LEU A 45 7.09 17.24 -2.97
CA LEU A 45 6.26 18.43 -3.07
C LEU A 45 4.98 18.30 -2.24
N ASP A 46 4.43 19.45 -1.80
CA ASP A 46 3.16 19.50 -1.09
C ASP A 46 2.02 19.06 -2.03
N PRO A 47 1.24 18.02 -1.69
CA PRO A 47 0.11 17.57 -2.50
C PRO A 47 -0.92 18.66 -2.81
N ASN A 48 -1.01 19.71 -1.97
CA ASN A 48 -1.94 20.82 -2.18
C ASN A 48 -1.55 21.76 -3.34
N LEU A 49 -0.36 21.61 -3.91
CA LEU A 49 0.04 22.33 -5.13
C LEU A 49 -0.73 21.85 -6.37
N PHE A 50 -1.29 20.64 -6.33
CA PHE A 50 -1.95 20.02 -7.47
C PHE A 50 -3.47 20.08 -7.38
N LYS A 51 -4.12 20.48 -8.47
CA LYS A 51 -5.59 20.53 -8.58
C LYS A 51 -6.19 19.17 -8.93
N ASP A 52 -5.48 18.39 -9.74
CA ASP A 52 -5.93 17.06 -10.11
C ASP A 52 -5.95 16.14 -8.88
N ALA A 53 -7.10 15.49 -8.65
CA ALA A 53 -7.31 14.67 -7.46
C ALA A 53 -6.45 13.40 -7.47
N GLY A 54 -6.12 12.87 -8.64
CA GLY A 54 -5.23 11.71 -8.81
C GLY A 54 -3.79 12.08 -8.46
N VAL A 55 -3.28 13.17 -9.05
CA VAL A 55 -1.93 13.69 -8.76
C VAL A 55 -1.78 14.00 -7.27
N LYS A 56 -2.76 14.70 -6.68
CA LYS A 56 -2.75 14.99 -5.24
C LYS A 56 -2.64 13.73 -4.38
N LYS A 57 -3.39 12.68 -4.72
CA LYS A 57 -3.30 11.38 -4.01
C LYS A 57 -1.93 10.72 -4.20
N ALA A 58 -1.35 10.79 -5.39
CA ALA A 58 -0.04 10.22 -5.67
C ALA A 58 1.07 10.90 -4.84
N TYR A 59 1.09 12.24 -4.81
CA TYR A 59 2.04 12.99 -3.97
C TYR A 59 1.81 12.76 -2.47
N GLN A 60 0.56 12.58 -2.04
CA GLN A 60 0.27 12.23 -0.65
C GLN A 60 0.83 10.85 -0.29
N ALA A 61 0.64 9.84 -1.14
CA ALA A 61 1.23 8.52 -0.95
C ALA A 61 2.76 8.60 -0.91
N ALA A 62 3.39 9.35 -1.82
CA ALA A 62 4.84 9.55 -1.83
C ALA A 62 5.35 10.17 -0.52
N LYS A 63 4.60 11.12 0.05
CA LYS A 63 4.87 11.75 1.35
C LYS A 63 4.71 10.78 2.53
N ASP A 64 3.72 9.88 2.48
CA ASP A 64 3.41 8.95 3.56
C ASP A 64 4.38 7.77 3.65
N ILE A 65 4.89 7.30 2.50
CA ILE A 65 5.77 6.14 2.40
C ILE A 65 7.07 6.41 1.60
N PRO A 66 7.84 7.47 1.92
CA PRO A 66 9.00 7.87 1.11
C PRO A 66 10.08 6.78 1.03
N TRP A 67 10.23 5.95 2.08
CA TRP A 67 11.19 4.85 2.08
C TRP A 67 10.87 3.79 1.01
N VAL A 68 9.58 3.51 0.76
CA VAL A 68 9.16 2.56 -0.28
C VAL A 68 9.51 3.10 -1.66
N LEU A 69 9.20 4.37 -1.92
CA LEU A 69 9.50 4.99 -3.21
C LEU A 69 11.00 5.15 -3.44
N ASP A 70 11.78 5.37 -2.38
CA ASP A 70 13.24 5.41 -2.50
C ASP A 70 13.87 4.04 -2.76
N SER A 71 13.15 2.95 -2.52
CA SER A 71 13.57 1.58 -2.83
C SER A 71 13.22 1.12 -4.25
N ILE A 72 12.49 1.94 -5.00
CA ILE A 72 11.96 1.58 -6.33
C ILE A 72 12.68 2.40 -7.42
N TYR A 73 13.01 1.75 -8.53
CA TYR A 73 13.50 2.43 -9.72
C TYR A 73 12.34 3.15 -10.44
N CYS A 74 12.51 4.41 -10.86
CA CYS A 74 11.44 5.18 -11.53
C CYS A 74 11.21 4.63 -12.95
N TYR A 75 9.96 4.30 -13.29
CA TYR A 75 9.60 3.76 -14.62
C TYR A 75 9.85 4.76 -15.76
N CYS A 76 10.01 6.04 -15.46
CA CYS A 76 10.29 7.08 -16.45
C CYS A 76 11.70 7.01 -17.05
N PHE A 77 12.62 6.20 -16.48
CA PHE A 77 14.03 6.14 -16.90
C PHE A 77 14.69 7.53 -16.93
N CYS A 78 14.36 8.38 -15.94
CA CYS A 78 14.77 9.78 -15.85
C CYS A 78 16.10 9.99 -15.12
N ASP A 79 16.81 8.93 -14.74
CA ASP A 79 18.07 8.99 -14.02
C ASP A 79 19.17 9.73 -14.80
N VAL A 80 19.23 9.55 -16.13
CA VAL A 80 20.18 10.26 -16.98
C VAL A 80 19.77 11.71 -17.21
N SER A 81 18.50 11.95 -17.57
CA SER A 81 18.04 13.27 -18.02
C SER A 81 17.78 14.25 -16.86
N PHE A 82 17.32 13.76 -15.71
CA PHE A 82 16.92 14.58 -14.55
C PHE A 82 17.79 14.35 -13.31
N LYS A 83 18.75 13.41 -13.37
CA LYS A 83 19.59 13.02 -12.22
C LYS A 83 18.78 12.51 -11.02
N HIS A 84 17.63 11.90 -11.30
CA HIS A 84 16.77 11.25 -10.32
C HIS A 84 17.39 9.90 -9.89
N LYS A 85 17.28 9.57 -8.61
CA LYS A 85 17.95 8.39 -8.01
C LYS A 85 17.01 7.20 -7.87
N SER A 86 15.75 7.48 -7.59
CA SER A 86 14.66 6.52 -7.33
C SER A 86 13.33 7.09 -7.81
N LEU A 87 12.25 6.31 -7.69
CA LEU A 87 10.89 6.81 -7.87
C LEU A 87 10.61 7.99 -6.93
N LEU A 88 11.18 8.04 -5.72
CA LEU A 88 11.00 9.18 -4.82
C LEU A 88 11.51 10.48 -5.44
N SER A 89 12.62 10.46 -6.17
CA SER A 89 13.13 11.65 -6.87
C SER A 89 12.16 12.22 -7.89
N CYS A 90 11.23 11.42 -8.42
CA CYS A 90 10.18 11.89 -9.34
C CYS A 90 9.12 12.76 -8.61
N TYR A 91 9.03 12.68 -7.27
CA TYR A 91 8.03 13.38 -6.44
C TYR A 91 8.57 14.56 -5.62
N VAL A 92 9.88 14.80 -5.65
CA VAL A 92 10.50 15.96 -4.97
C VAL A 92 10.55 17.21 -5.87
N ASP A 93 10.24 17.02 -7.15
CA ASP A 93 9.88 18.04 -8.14
C ASP A 93 8.54 17.65 -8.79
N ASP A 94 8.13 18.36 -9.83
CA ASP A 94 6.82 18.18 -10.48
C ASP A 94 6.80 17.08 -11.56
N HIS A 95 7.89 16.33 -11.75
CA HIS A 95 8.00 15.36 -12.84
C HIS A 95 6.94 14.24 -12.73
N ALA A 96 6.61 13.75 -11.54
CA ALA A 96 5.54 12.75 -11.35
C ALA A 96 4.12 13.27 -11.68
N SER A 97 3.96 14.55 -12.02
CA SER A 97 2.68 15.15 -12.43
C SER A 97 2.55 15.45 -13.92
N MET A 98 3.59 15.11 -14.71
CA MET A 98 3.64 15.32 -16.17
C MET A 98 2.93 14.21 -16.95
#